data_AF-A0A964IDS9-F1
#
_entry.id   AF-A0A964IDS9-F1
#
_cell.length_a   1.000
_cell.length_b   1.000
_cell.length_c   1.000
_cell.angle_alpha   90.00
_cell.angle_beta   90.00
_cell.angle_gamma   90.00
#
_symmetry.space_group_name_H-M   'P 1'
#
loop_
_entity.id
_entity.type
_entity.pdbx_description
1 polymer ?
#
loop_
_entity_poly.entity_id
_entity_poly.type
_entity_poly.pdbx_seq_one_letter_code
_entity_poly.pdbx_strand_id
1 'polypeptide(L)'
;MEIHQIPVLRNPVMILAFSGWNDAGEAATGALDHLIAAWRNDSSEILPQLIADIDPEDFYDFQVNRPQIFTDETDSRKITWPTTEVYALVLPHLDHDLIIVKGVEPSMRWKTFTRELLDLADDCEVSMIVTMGSLLADIPHSRPIAVNITAANPKMAARLNVEISAYEGPTGILGVLHDGCLRRGIEAVSLWAPVPHYASNAPSPKASLALIHALEDFLTLSVPQDELALASDAWEVEIDNLAKNDSDVADYIKNLEESKDAADIPEISGEMIAKEFERYLRRRTQN
;
A
#
# COMPACT_ATOMS: atom_id res chain seq x y z
N MET A 1 6.20 13.49 17.39
CA MET A 1 6.56 12.08 17.18
C MET A 1 7.37 11.57 18.36
N GLU A 2 7.02 10.41 18.92
CA GLU A 2 7.81 9.67 19.90
C GLU A 2 8.71 8.69 19.15
N ILE A 3 10.03 8.74 19.43
CA ILE A 3 11.03 7.89 18.80
C ILE A 3 11.43 6.78 19.79
N HIS A 4 11.31 5.54 19.35
CA HIS A 4 11.73 4.34 20.06
C HIS A 4 13.14 3.92 19.62
N GLN A 5 13.54 2.69 19.93
CA GLN A 5 14.83 2.16 19.50
C GLN A 5 14.82 1.86 18.00
N ILE A 6 15.58 2.64 17.23
CA ILE A 6 15.80 2.41 15.80
C ILE A 6 16.94 1.37 15.63
N PRO A 7 16.71 0.24 14.94
CA PRO A 7 17.77 -0.72 14.62
C PRO A 7 18.71 -0.15 13.55
N VAL A 8 19.87 -0.76 13.37
CA VAL A 8 20.78 -0.40 12.26
C VAL A 8 20.15 -0.89 10.96
N LEU A 9 19.81 0.06 10.07
CA LEU A 9 19.21 -0.21 8.77
C LEU A 9 20.23 -0.05 7.64
N ARG A 10 20.13 -0.91 6.63
CA ARG A 10 20.93 -0.87 5.41
C ARG A 10 20.05 -0.42 4.25
N ASN A 11 20.38 0.76 3.71
CA ASN A 11 19.76 1.31 2.50
C ASN A 11 18.22 1.27 2.54
N PRO A 12 17.59 1.81 3.61
CA PRO A 12 16.19 1.58 3.86
C PRO A 12 15.28 2.27 2.83
N VAL A 13 14.22 1.57 2.43
CA VAL A 13 13.10 2.15 1.67
C VAL A 13 11.92 2.33 2.61
N MET A 14 11.34 3.52 2.62
CA MET A 14 10.17 3.82 3.44
C MET A 14 8.89 3.63 2.61
N ILE A 15 7.97 2.78 3.07
CA ILE A 15 6.69 2.49 2.44
C ILE A 15 5.57 3.01 3.34
N LEU A 16 4.64 3.80 2.80
CA LEU A 16 3.55 4.39 3.60
C LEU A 16 2.20 4.25 2.94
N ALA A 17 1.18 4.02 3.76
CA ALA A 17 -0.23 4.15 3.41
C ALA A 17 -1.02 4.71 4.59
N PHE A 18 -2.06 5.47 4.27
CA PHE A 18 -2.96 6.05 5.26
C PHE A 18 -4.40 5.66 4.94
N SER A 19 -5.12 5.17 5.94
CA SER A 19 -6.56 4.94 5.79
C SER A 19 -7.31 6.26 5.64
N GLY A 20 -8.54 6.19 5.15
CA GLY A 20 -9.39 7.35 4.90
C GLY A 20 -9.55 7.61 3.42
N TRP A 21 -9.38 8.86 2.99
CA TRP A 21 -9.75 9.29 1.63
C TRP A 21 -8.92 8.63 0.52
N ASN A 22 -7.67 8.27 0.83
CA ASN A 22 -6.71 7.72 -0.14
C ASN A 22 -6.72 6.18 -0.23
N ASP A 23 -7.65 5.49 0.44
CA ASP A 23 -7.58 4.04 0.65
C ASP A 23 -8.93 3.34 0.43
N ALA A 24 -9.41 3.40 -0.82
CA ALA A 24 -10.58 2.64 -1.25
C ALA A 24 -10.44 1.14 -0.93
N GLY A 25 -11.47 0.57 -0.30
CA GLY A 25 -11.49 -0.84 0.10
C GLY A 25 -10.42 -1.23 1.12
N GLU A 26 -9.81 -0.28 1.84
CA GLU A 26 -8.69 -0.54 2.77
C GLU A 26 -7.54 -1.32 2.09
N ALA A 27 -7.37 -1.14 0.78
CA ALA A 27 -6.44 -1.92 -0.02
C ALA A 27 -4.98 -1.59 0.31
N ALA A 28 -4.64 -0.32 0.42
CA ALA A 28 -3.29 0.15 0.69
C ALA A 28 -2.88 -0.14 2.14
N THR A 29 -3.74 0.14 3.12
CA THR A 29 -3.44 -0.21 4.51
C THR A 29 -3.43 -1.72 4.74
N GLY A 30 -4.29 -2.48 4.05
CA GLY A 30 -4.26 -3.94 4.03
C GLY A 30 -2.97 -4.52 3.42
N ALA A 31 -2.40 -3.87 2.40
CA ALA A 31 -1.09 -4.24 1.85
C ALA A 31 0.03 -4.02 2.89
N LEU A 32 0.01 -2.90 3.61
CA LEU A 32 0.98 -2.65 4.69
C LEU A 32 0.82 -3.64 5.86
N ASP A 33 -0.41 -3.98 6.23
CA ASP A 33 -0.67 -5.02 7.23
C ASP A 33 -0.09 -6.36 6.81
N HIS A 34 -0.27 -6.71 5.54
CA HIS A 34 0.33 -7.90 4.99
C HIS A 34 1.86 -7.84 5.06
N LEU A 35 2.51 -6.73 4.67
CA LEU A 35 3.98 -6.58 4.80
C LEU A 35 4.44 -6.74 6.25
N ILE A 36 3.75 -6.14 7.23
CA ILE A 36 4.10 -6.24 8.65
C ILE A 36 3.94 -7.69 9.16
N ALA A 37 2.99 -8.44 8.61
CA ALA A 37 2.70 -9.82 9.04
C ALA A 37 3.46 -10.89 8.24
N ALA A 38 3.87 -10.62 6.99
CA ALA A 38 4.27 -11.62 6.00
C ALA A 38 5.43 -12.51 6.48
N TRP A 39 6.39 -11.91 7.20
CA TRP A 39 7.58 -12.62 7.66
C TRP A 39 7.47 -13.18 9.09
N ARG A 40 6.33 -13.00 9.77
CA ARG A 40 6.14 -13.51 11.15
C ARG A 40 5.99 -15.03 11.21
N ASN A 41 5.42 -15.62 10.16
CA ASN A 41 5.09 -17.04 10.09
C ASN A 41 6.19 -17.87 9.42
N ASP A 42 7.13 -17.22 8.73
CA ASP A 42 8.28 -17.88 8.13
C ASP A 42 9.38 -18.06 9.18
N SER A 43 10.21 -19.09 9.04
CA SER A 43 11.35 -19.36 9.96
C SER A 43 12.44 -18.27 9.89
N SER A 44 12.22 -17.22 9.11
CA SER A 44 13.02 -16.01 9.08
C SER A 44 12.88 -15.26 10.41
N GLU A 45 13.99 -14.97 11.09
CA GLU A 45 14.03 -14.15 12.31
C GLU A 45 13.70 -12.65 12.06
N ILE A 46 12.86 -12.35 11.06
CA ILE A 46 12.47 -11.01 10.64
C ILE A 46 11.24 -10.60 11.46
N LEU A 47 11.43 -9.66 12.36
CA LEU A 47 10.36 -9.11 13.18
C LEU A 47 10.21 -7.61 12.93
N PRO A 48 9.00 -7.11 12.65
CA PRO A 48 8.74 -5.67 12.59
C PRO A 48 8.94 -5.06 13.98
N GLN A 49 9.79 -4.04 14.06
CA GLN A 49 10.09 -3.31 15.29
C GLN A 49 9.42 -1.94 15.23
N LEU A 50 8.57 -1.61 16.21
CA LEU A 50 8.02 -0.25 16.32
C LEU A 50 9.16 0.72 16.66
N ILE A 51 9.48 1.63 15.74
CA ILE A 51 10.57 2.59 15.88
C ILE A 51 10.09 4.00 16.18
N ALA A 52 8.84 4.33 15.85
CA ALA A 52 8.24 5.61 16.17
C ALA A 52 6.72 5.53 16.12
N ASP A 53 6.05 6.42 16.84
CA ASP A 53 4.63 6.69 16.70
C ASP A 53 4.34 8.19 16.86
N ILE A 54 3.18 8.62 16.39
CA ILE A 54 2.77 10.02 16.42
C ILE A 54 1.73 10.22 17.53
N ASP A 55 2.01 11.17 18.43
CA ASP A 55 1.02 11.64 19.41
C ASP A 55 -0.23 12.11 18.68
N PRO A 56 -1.39 11.49 18.93
CA PRO A 56 -2.56 11.76 18.13
C PRO A 56 -3.28 13.08 18.46
N GLU A 57 -3.03 13.69 19.63
CA GLU A 57 -3.77 14.88 20.06
C GLU A 57 -3.59 16.08 19.10
N ASP A 58 -2.41 16.21 18.50
CA ASP A 58 -2.07 17.34 17.64
C ASP A 58 -2.61 17.22 16.20
N PHE A 59 -2.93 16.01 15.75
CA PHE A 59 -3.14 15.72 14.33
C PHE A 59 -4.53 15.17 14.00
N TYR A 60 -5.23 14.54 14.94
CA TYR A 60 -6.52 13.88 14.67
C TYR A 60 -7.69 14.60 15.32
N ASP A 61 -8.77 14.76 14.56
CA ASP A 61 -10.07 15.11 15.12
C ASP A 61 -10.75 13.84 15.65
N PHE A 62 -10.81 13.67 16.98
CA PHE A 62 -11.41 12.50 17.60
C PHE A 62 -12.93 12.38 17.45
N GLN A 63 -13.61 13.39 16.89
CA GLN A 63 -15.02 13.27 16.50
C GLN A 63 -15.17 12.52 15.17
N VAL A 64 -14.18 12.67 14.29
CA VAL A 64 -14.09 11.98 13.00
C VAL A 64 -13.42 10.61 13.20
N ASN A 65 -12.23 10.60 13.78
CA ASN A 65 -11.43 9.42 14.04
C ASN A 65 -11.59 9.00 15.51
N ARG A 66 -12.67 8.28 15.82
CA ARG A 66 -12.99 7.92 17.20
C ARG A 66 -12.04 6.84 17.73
N PRO A 67 -11.54 6.97 18.98
CA PRO A 67 -10.83 5.88 19.66
C PRO A 67 -11.74 4.66 19.81
N GLN A 68 -11.15 3.48 19.72
CA GLN A 68 -11.86 2.23 19.87
C GLN A 68 -11.63 1.64 21.27
N ILE A 69 -12.70 1.16 21.90
CA ILE A 69 -12.62 0.43 23.15
C ILE A 69 -12.71 -1.07 22.86
N PHE A 70 -11.82 -1.86 23.45
CA PHE A 70 -11.83 -3.31 23.35
C PHE A 70 -11.52 -3.93 24.72
N THR A 71 -11.83 -5.22 24.85
CA THR A 71 -11.50 -6.01 26.03
C THR A 71 -10.35 -6.95 25.65
N ASP A 72 -9.26 -6.94 26.41
CA ASP A 72 -8.14 -7.85 26.18
C ASP A 72 -8.38 -9.25 26.77
N GLU A 73 -7.42 -10.16 26.55
CA GLU A 73 -7.48 -11.55 27.05
C GLU A 73 -7.56 -11.65 28.59
N THR A 74 -7.25 -10.56 29.30
CA THR A 74 -7.32 -10.47 30.77
C THR A 74 -8.64 -9.86 31.27
N ASP A 75 -9.63 -9.71 30.39
CA ASP A 75 -10.92 -9.04 30.64
C ASP A 75 -10.77 -7.55 31.03
N SER A 76 -9.62 -6.94 30.67
CA SER A 76 -9.35 -5.54 30.95
C SER A 76 -9.75 -4.66 29.77
N ARG A 77 -10.49 -3.58 30.04
CA ARG A 77 -10.89 -2.61 29.00
C ARG A 77 -9.72 -1.72 28.63
N LYS A 78 -9.36 -1.71 27.35
CA LYS A 78 -8.33 -0.86 26.77
C LYS A 78 -8.92 0.05 25.69
N ILE A 79 -8.31 1.21 25.54
CA ILE A 79 -8.64 2.18 24.49
C ILE A 79 -7.45 2.24 23.54
N THR A 80 -7.71 2.06 22.25
CA THR A 80 -6.76 2.34 21.18
C THR A 80 -7.11 3.67 20.55
N TRP A 81 -6.15 4.58 20.54
CA TRP A 81 -6.27 5.88 19.87
C TRP A 81 -5.85 5.75 18.40
N PRO A 82 -6.48 6.50 17.47
CA PRO A 82 -5.99 6.55 16.11
C PRO A 82 -4.59 7.17 16.10
N THR A 83 -3.62 6.53 15.48
CA THR A 83 -2.24 7.03 15.40
C THR A 83 -1.60 6.66 14.06
N THR A 84 -0.40 7.18 13.82
CA THR A 84 0.50 6.71 12.77
C THR A 84 1.68 6.03 13.46
N GLU A 85 1.89 4.76 13.12
CA GLU A 85 2.96 3.92 13.63
C GLU A 85 4.01 3.72 12.53
N VAL A 86 5.27 3.66 12.95
CA VAL A 86 6.41 3.43 12.07
C VAL A 86 7.15 2.19 12.52
N TYR A 87 7.26 1.20 11.63
CA TYR A 87 7.92 -0.07 11.86
C TYR A 87 9.19 -0.17 11.03
N ALA A 88 10.27 -0.67 11.62
CA ALA A 88 11.47 -1.09 10.89
C ALA A 88 11.49 -2.61 10.70
N LEU A 89 11.84 -3.05 9.50
CA LEU A 89 12.11 -4.45 9.17
C LEU A 89 13.53 -4.54 8.61
N VAL A 90 14.40 -5.22 9.35
CA VAL A 90 15.75 -5.58 8.88
C VAL A 90 15.62 -6.83 8.02
N LEU A 91 16.06 -6.76 6.77
CA LEU A 91 15.88 -7.79 5.75
C LEU A 91 17.25 -8.21 5.19
N PRO A 92 17.99 -9.09 5.89
CA PRO A 92 19.37 -9.45 5.53
C PRO A 92 19.51 -10.06 4.13
N HIS A 93 18.45 -10.68 3.62
CA HIS A 93 18.42 -11.40 2.34
C HIS A 93 17.96 -10.54 1.15
N LEU A 94 17.54 -9.29 1.40
CA LEU A 94 17.11 -8.35 0.37
C LEU A 94 18.13 -7.22 0.19
N ASP A 95 17.97 -6.39 -0.84
CA ASP A 95 18.88 -5.26 -1.09
C ASP A 95 18.59 -4.05 -0.20
N HIS A 96 17.37 -3.97 0.32
CA HIS A 96 16.84 -2.86 1.11
C HIS A 96 16.18 -3.39 2.37
N ASP A 97 16.50 -2.77 3.50
CA ASP A 97 15.64 -2.86 4.67
C ASP A 97 14.38 -2.00 4.45
N LEU A 98 13.31 -2.26 5.19
CA LEU A 98 12.04 -1.54 5.02
C LEU A 98 11.69 -0.72 6.26
N ILE A 99 11.16 0.47 6.04
CA ILE A 99 10.46 1.26 7.05
C ILE A 99 9.00 1.35 6.62
N ILE A 100 8.08 0.78 7.39
CA ILE A 100 6.66 0.78 7.09
C ILE A 100 5.97 1.82 7.96
N VAL A 101 5.30 2.79 7.34
CA VAL A 101 4.54 3.84 8.02
C VAL A 101 3.05 3.60 7.75
N LYS A 102 2.31 3.23 8.79
CA LYS A 102 0.87 2.93 8.69
C LYS A 102 0.11 3.82 9.65
N GLY A 103 -0.99 4.40 9.20
CA GLY A 103 -1.85 5.18 10.09
C GLY A 103 -3.17 5.58 9.46
N VAL A 104 -3.87 6.46 10.16
CA VAL A 104 -5.02 7.18 9.61
C VAL A 104 -4.51 8.49 9.00
N GLU A 105 -5.13 8.95 7.92
CA GLU A 105 -4.82 10.29 7.39
C GLU A 105 -5.07 11.35 8.49
N PRO A 106 -4.08 12.22 8.80
CA PRO A 106 -4.24 13.23 9.84
C PRO A 106 -5.37 14.20 9.45
N SER A 107 -6.11 14.71 10.43
CA SER A 107 -7.19 15.68 10.19
C SER A 107 -6.69 17.11 10.06
N MET A 108 -5.54 17.43 10.67
CA MET A 108 -5.00 18.79 10.73
C MET A 108 -3.48 18.81 10.76
N ARG A 109 -2.91 20.02 10.64
CA ARG A 109 -1.46 20.27 10.73
C ARG A 109 -0.60 19.45 9.76
N TRP A 110 -1.10 19.15 8.56
CA TRP A 110 -0.42 18.33 7.54
C TRP A 110 1.02 18.75 7.25
N LYS A 111 1.32 20.05 7.24
CA LYS A 111 2.69 20.57 7.05
C LYS A 111 3.66 20.17 8.16
N THR A 112 3.16 20.09 9.40
CA THR A 112 3.97 19.64 10.54
C THR A 112 4.08 18.12 10.56
N PHE A 113 2.96 17.42 10.33
CA PHE A 113 2.91 15.97 10.24
C PHE A 113 3.89 15.41 9.19
N THR A 114 3.81 15.93 7.95
CA THR A 114 4.71 15.52 6.87
C THR A 114 6.16 15.90 7.14
N ARG A 115 6.41 17.04 7.78
CA ARG A 115 7.77 17.41 8.20
C ARG A 115 8.33 16.39 9.19
N GLU A 116 7.57 15.98 10.21
CA GLU A 116 8.04 14.99 11.20
C GLU A 116 8.35 13.64 10.56
N LEU A 117 7.52 13.15 9.64
CA LEU A 117 7.80 11.91 8.91
C LEU A 117 9.05 12.01 8.01
N LEU A 118 9.25 13.16 7.35
CA LEU A 118 10.41 13.37 6.50
C LEU A 118 11.69 13.62 7.31
N ASP A 119 11.58 14.21 8.50
CA ASP A 119 12.71 14.33 9.44
C ASP A 119 13.17 12.94 9.88
N LEU A 120 12.23 12.04 10.21
CA LEU A 120 12.55 10.63 10.49
C LEU A 120 13.15 9.91 9.27
N ALA A 121 12.65 10.17 8.06
CA ALA A 121 13.20 9.59 6.84
C ALA A 121 14.66 10.01 6.60
N ASP A 122 14.97 11.29 6.84
CA ASP A 122 16.34 11.82 6.75
C ASP A 122 17.25 11.21 7.82
N ASP A 123 16.79 11.12 9.08
CA ASP A 123 17.55 10.52 10.20
C ASP A 123 17.85 9.02 9.98
N CYS A 124 16.95 8.31 9.31
CA CYS A 124 17.12 6.91 8.93
C CYS A 124 17.87 6.72 7.59
N GLU A 125 18.32 7.80 6.95
CA GLU A 125 18.99 7.78 5.64
C GLU A 125 18.19 7.03 4.56
N VAL A 126 16.88 7.24 4.52
CA VAL A 126 15.96 6.59 3.57
C VAL A 126 16.35 6.94 2.13
N SER A 127 16.57 5.91 1.31
CA SER A 127 16.96 6.09 -0.09
C SER A 127 15.79 6.47 -0.99
N MET A 128 14.58 6.00 -0.65
CA MET A 128 13.37 6.22 -1.42
C MET A 128 12.12 6.08 -0.55
N ILE A 129 11.09 6.86 -0.88
CA ILE A 129 9.77 6.78 -0.30
C ILE A 129 8.78 6.20 -1.32
N VAL A 130 8.01 5.18 -0.94
CA VAL A 130 6.97 4.55 -1.74
C VAL A 130 5.63 4.76 -1.05
N THR A 131 4.76 5.59 -1.60
CA THR A 131 3.38 5.73 -1.09
C THR A 131 2.46 4.74 -1.78
N MET A 132 1.55 4.12 -1.04
CA MET A 132 0.46 3.32 -1.58
C MET A 132 -0.89 4.00 -1.34
N GLY A 133 -1.76 3.94 -2.33
CA GLY A 133 -3.14 4.38 -2.26
C GLY A 133 -4.04 3.52 -3.13
N SER A 134 -5.34 3.71 -2.97
CA SER A 134 -6.35 3.10 -3.81
C SER A 134 -7.54 4.02 -4.01
N LEU A 135 -8.19 3.89 -5.16
CA LEU A 135 -9.31 4.73 -5.56
C LEU A 135 -10.40 3.90 -6.21
N LEU A 136 -11.65 4.36 -6.13
CA LEU A 136 -12.75 3.72 -6.83
C LEU A 136 -12.70 4.02 -8.33
N ALA A 137 -12.87 3.00 -9.15
CA ALA A 137 -12.80 3.08 -10.60
C ALA A 137 -13.82 2.18 -11.30
N ASP A 138 -14.04 2.45 -12.58
CA ASP A 138 -14.89 1.66 -13.47
C ASP A 138 -14.07 0.52 -14.10
N ILE A 139 -13.79 -0.49 -13.28
CA ILE A 139 -13.03 -1.67 -13.69
C ILE A 139 -13.76 -2.97 -13.31
N PRO A 140 -13.60 -4.05 -14.10
CA PRO A 140 -14.16 -5.35 -13.74
C PRO A 140 -13.32 -6.02 -12.64
N HIS A 141 -14.00 -6.53 -11.61
CA HIS A 141 -13.37 -7.27 -10.51
C HIS A 141 -12.81 -8.62 -10.96
N SER A 142 -13.25 -9.14 -12.11
CA SER A 142 -12.87 -10.42 -12.72
C SER A 142 -11.62 -10.36 -13.61
N ARG A 143 -10.95 -9.20 -13.69
CA ARG A 143 -9.68 -9.03 -14.42
C ARG A 143 -8.55 -8.64 -13.46
N PRO A 144 -7.27 -8.78 -13.86
CA PRO A 144 -6.15 -8.28 -13.07
C PRO A 144 -6.24 -6.77 -12.82
N ILE A 145 -5.88 -6.35 -11.60
CA ILE A 145 -5.83 -4.94 -11.23
C ILE A 145 -4.47 -4.38 -11.68
N ALA A 146 -4.49 -3.43 -12.60
CA ALA A 146 -3.30 -2.69 -13.02
C ALA A 146 -3.00 -1.56 -12.04
N VAL A 147 -1.92 -1.69 -11.28
CA VAL A 147 -1.44 -0.63 -10.37
C VAL A 147 -0.67 0.41 -11.17
N ASN A 148 -1.05 1.67 -11.01
CA ASN A 148 -0.33 2.78 -11.62
C ASN A 148 0.81 3.20 -10.72
N ILE A 149 2.02 3.27 -11.27
CA ILE A 149 3.21 3.77 -10.58
C ILE A 149 3.58 5.12 -11.17
N THR A 150 3.57 6.15 -10.34
CA THR A 150 3.83 7.52 -10.78
C THR A 150 4.90 8.20 -9.94
N ALA A 151 5.58 9.17 -10.56
CA ALA A 151 6.54 10.07 -9.93
C ALA A 151 6.13 11.53 -10.13
N ALA A 152 6.46 12.38 -9.15
CA ALA A 152 6.08 13.80 -9.17
C ALA A 152 6.81 14.66 -10.21
N ASN A 153 7.97 14.22 -10.73
CA ASN A 153 8.73 14.99 -11.72
C ASN A 153 9.24 14.14 -12.89
N PRO A 154 9.40 14.72 -14.10
CA PRO A 154 9.79 13.98 -15.31
C PRO A 154 11.16 13.30 -15.24
N LYS A 155 12.13 13.90 -14.54
CA LYS A 155 13.49 13.35 -14.45
C LYS A 155 13.50 12.07 -13.60
N MET A 156 12.78 12.09 -12.49
CA MET A 156 12.60 10.95 -11.60
C MET A 156 11.78 9.86 -12.28
N ALA A 157 10.68 10.22 -12.94
CA ALA A 157 9.86 9.29 -13.70
C ALA A 157 10.68 8.54 -14.75
N ALA A 158 11.49 9.25 -15.55
CA ALA A 158 12.36 8.65 -16.55
C ALA A 158 13.44 7.74 -15.93
N ARG A 159 14.06 8.15 -14.82
CA ARG A 159 15.11 7.37 -14.15
C ARG A 159 14.57 6.09 -13.52
N LEU A 160 13.38 6.16 -12.93
CA LEU A 160 12.72 5.02 -12.27
C LEU A 160 11.86 4.19 -13.24
N ASN A 161 11.76 4.61 -14.50
CA ASN A 161 10.93 3.98 -15.53
C ASN A 161 9.45 3.86 -15.11
N VAL A 162 8.90 4.97 -14.60
CA VAL A 162 7.50 5.09 -14.15
C VAL A 162 6.82 6.26 -14.87
N GLU A 163 5.50 6.35 -14.74
CA GLU A 163 4.74 7.43 -15.36
C GLU A 163 4.90 8.76 -14.61
N ILE A 164 4.67 9.86 -15.31
CA ILE A 164 4.64 11.19 -14.69
C ILE A 164 3.22 11.45 -14.20
N SER A 165 3.07 11.84 -12.94
CA SER A 165 1.77 12.26 -12.44
C SER A 165 1.32 13.54 -13.13
N ALA A 166 0.15 13.50 -13.79
CA ALA A 166 -0.48 14.64 -14.47
C ALA A 166 -1.74 15.12 -13.74
N TYR A 167 -2.01 14.63 -12.54
CA TYR A 167 -3.22 14.95 -11.79
C TYR A 167 -3.23 16.41 -11.31
N GLU A 168 -4.36 17.10 -11.51
CA GLU A 168 -4.63 18.43 -10.98
C GLU A 168 -5.99 18.41 -10.25
N GLY A 169 -6.00 18.76 -8.96
CA GLY A 169 -7.20 18.73 -8.15
C GLY A 169 -6.93 18.70 -6.64
N PRO A 170 -7.96 18.45 -5.82
CA PRO A 170 -7.80 18.21 -4.39
C PRO A 170 -6.84 17.04 -4.13
N THR A 171 -6.00 17.15 -3.11
CA THR A 171 -5.03 16.11 -2.76
C THR A 171 -5.12 15.76 -1.28
N GLY A 172 -4.76 14.52 -0.95
CA GLY A 172 -4.63 14.03 0.42
C GLY A 172 -3.23 14.23 0.98
N ILE A 173 -2.99 13.62 2.15
CA ILE A 173 -1.71 13.66 2.85
C ILE A 173 -0.55 13.13 2.01
N LEU A 174 -0.81 12.12 1.16
CA LEU A 174 0.20 11.55 0.27
C LEU A 174 0.76 12.60 -0.70
N GLY A 175 -0.10 13.43 -1.29
CA GLY A 175 0.35 14.50 -2.18
C GLY A 175 1.19 15.57 -1.47
N VAL A 176 0.83 15.90 -0.22
CA VAL A 176 1.61 16.84 0.60
C VAL A 176 2.97 16.24 0.99
N LEU A 177 3.01 14.94 1.28
CA LEU A 177 4.26 14.23 1.54
C LEU A 177 5.17 14.25 0.30
N HIS A 178 4.63 13.95 -0.88
CA HIS A 178 5.35 14.00 -2.16
C HIS A 178 5.92 15.40 -2.48
N ASP A 179 5.16 16.47 -2.22
CA ASP A 179 5.68 17.85 -2.31
C ASP A 179 6.86 18.08 -1.35
N GLY A 180 6.76 17.56 -0.13
CA GLY A 180 7.84 17.57 0.85
C GLY A 180 9.10 16.82 0.38
N CYS A 181 8.93 15.60 -0.15
CA CYS A 181 10.02 14.80 -0.71
C CYS A 181 10.74 15.56 -1.83
N LEU A 182 9.98 16.15 -2.75
CA LEU A 182 10.52 16.91 -3.88
C LEU A 182 11.38 18.09 -3.42
N ARG A 183 10.96 18.81 -2.37
CA ARG A 183 11.72 19.94 -1.79
C ARG A 183 13.01 19.50 -1.11
N ARG A 184 13.03 18.30 -0.51
CA ARG A 184 14.21 17.73 0.16
C ARG A 184 15.13 16.97 -0.79
N GLY A 185 14.67 16.66 -2.00
CA GLY A 185 15.41 15.84 -2.95
C GLY A 185 15.36 14.34 -2.64
N ILE A 186 14.41 13.90 -1.81
CA ILE A 186 14.16 12.48 -1.52
C ILE A 186 13.38 11.90 -2.71
N GLU A 187 13.81 10.75 -3.20
CA GLU A 187 13.11 10.06 -4.29
C GLU A 187 11.78 9.52 -3.78
N ALA A 188 10.69 9.77 -4.51
CA ALA A 188 9.36 9.35 -4.09
C ALA A 188 8.53 8.84 -5.26
N VAL A 189 7.88 7.70 -5.10
CA VAL A 189 6.91 7.14 -6.07
C VAL A 189 5.58 6.82 -5.42
N SER A 190 4.53 6.79 -6.22
CA SER A 190 3.17 6.53 -5.76
C SER A 190 2.55 5.37 -6.53
N LEU A 191 2.12 4.34 -5.79
CA LEU A 191 1.42 3.16 -6.29
C LEU A 191 -0.07 3.34 -6.02
N TRP A 192 -0.90 3.31 -7.07
CA TRP A 192 -2.35 3.45 -6.97
C TRP A 192 -3.07 2.24 -7.55
N ALA A 193 -3.81 1.52 -6.70
CA ALA A 193 -4.68 0.43 -7.12
C ALA A 193 -6.12 0.93 -7.38
N PRO A 194 -6.65 0.76 -8.59
CA PRO A 194 -8.07 0.95 -8.83
C PRO A 194 -8.87 -0.19 -8.17
N VAL A 195 -9.96 0.17 -7.50
CA VAL A 195 -10.92 -0.76 -6.87
C VAL A 195 -12.26 -0.60 -7.57
N PRO A 196 -12.94 -1.69 -7.99
CA PRO A 196 -14.26 -1.60 -8.60
C PRO A 196 -15.26 -0.90 -7.67
N HIS A 197 -15.92 0.16 -8.14
CA HIS A 197 -16.81 0.96 -7.28
C HIS A 197 -18.01 0.18 -6.71
N TYR A 198 -18.48 -0.87 -7.41
CA TYR A 198 -19.56 -1.74 -6.93
C TYR A 198 -19.08 -2.77 -5.90
N ALA A 199 -17.77 -2.96 -5.77
CA ALA A 199 -17.12 -3.83 -4.80
C ALA A 199 -16.24 -3.01 -3.83
N SER A 200 -16.74 -1.85 -3.40
CA SER A 200 -16.01 -0.89 -2.57
C SER A 200 -15.94 -1.26 -1.08
N ASN A 201 -16.63 -2.32 -0.66
CA ASN A 201 -16.64 -2.75 0.74
C ASN A 201 -15.22 -3.17 1.15
N ALA A 202 -14.77 -2.67 2.30
CA ALA A 202 -13.50 -3.04 2.88
C ALA A 202 -13.61 -4.39 3.64
N PRO A 203 -12.55 -5.20 3.67
CA PRO A 203 -11.30 -5.04 2.92
C PRO A 203 -11.39 -5.56 1.47
N SER A 204 -10.55 -5.05 0.57
CA SER A 204 -10.34 -5.54 -0.80
C SER A 204 -8.97 -6.24 -0.91
N PRO A 205 -8.88 -7.54 -0.57
CA PRO A 205 -7.62 -8.28 -0.59
C PRO A 205 -7.02 -8.39 -1.99
N LYS A 206 -7.85 -8.42 -3.04
CA LYS A 206 -7.38 -8.41 -4.43
C LYS A 206 -6.59 -7.16 -4.78
N ALA A 207 -7.06 -6.00 -4.34
CA ALA A 207 -6.37 -4.73 -4.56
C ALA A 207 -5.10 -4.62 -3.70
N SER A 208 -5.14 -5.09 -2.44
CA SER A 208 -3.93 -5.20 -1.61
C SER A 208 -2.87 -6.11 -2.28
N LEU A 209 -3.28 -7.27 -2.79
CA LEU A 209 -2.38 -8.20 -3.47
C LEU A 209 -1.76 -7.57 -4.72
N ALA A 210 -2.55 -6.82 -5.50
CA ALA A 210 -2.04 -6.10 -6.66
C ALA A 210 -0.98 -5.04 -6.27
N LEU A 211 -1.18 -4.32 -5.17
CA LEU A 211 -0.18 -3.38 -4.64
C LEU A 211 1.11 -4.09 -4.21
N ILE A 212 1.01 -5.25 -3.56
CA ILE A 212 2.17 -6.06 -3.18
C ILE A 212 2.91 -6.55 -4.43
N HIS A 213 2.21 -7.06 -5.44
CA HIS A 213 2.83 -7.47 -6.70
C HIS A 213 3.55 -6.31 -7.40
N ALA A 214 2.95 -5.12 -7.42
CA ALA A 214 3.58 -3.93 -8.00
C ALA A 214 4.82 -3.50 -7.22
N LEU A 215 4.78 -3.61 -5.88
CA LEU A 215 5.94 -3.34 -5.02
C LEU A 215 7.07 -4.34 -5.23
N GLU A 216 6.77 -5.64 -5.32
CA GLU A 216 7.75 -6.70 -5.61
C GLU A 216 8.49 -6.43 -6.92
N ASP A 217 7.75 -6.06 -7.97
CA ASP A 217 8.33 -5.71 -9.27
C ASP A 217 9.19 -4.47 -9.19
N PHE A 218 8.69 -3.42 -8.54
CA PHE A 218 9.34 -2.13 -8.49
C PHE A 218 10.63 -2.15 -7.66
N LEU A 219 10.61 -2.80 -6.49
CA LEU A 219 11.76 -2.92 -5.60
C LEU A 219 12.59 -4.20 -5.82
N THR A 220 12.19 -5.06 -6.76
CA THR A 220 12.84 -6.35 -7.02
C THR A 220 12.97 -7.20 -5.75
N LEU A 221 11.91 -7.22 -4.92
CA LEU A 221 11.87 -7.97 -3.66
C LEU A 221 10.86 -9.13 -3.71
N SER A 222 10.91 -10.02 -2.71
CA SER A 222 9.99 -11.15 -2.56
C SER A 222 9.28 -11.07 -1.22
N VAL A 223 7.94 -11.09 -1.24
CA VAL A 223 7.06 -11.08 -0.06
C VAL A 223 6.27 -12.39 -0.01
N PRO A 224 6.24 -13.10 1.13
CA PRO A 224 5.33 -14.23 1.33
C PRO A 224 3.86 -13.81 1.18
N GLN A 225 3.11 -14.41 0.27
CA GLN A 225 1.77 -13.95 -0.13
C GLN A 225 0.63 -14.96 0.09
N ASP A 226 0.92 -16.17 0.56
CA ASP A 226 -0.02 -17.30 0.49
C ASP A 226 -1.40 -16.98 1.11
N GLU A 227 -1.42 -16.34 2.29
CA GLU A 227 -2.66 -15.95 2.95
C GLU A 227 -3.44 -14.87 2.19
N LEU A 228 -2.73 -13.88 1.64
CA LEU A 228 -3.34 -12.77 0.89
C LEU A 228 -3.87 -13.22 -0.46
N ALA A 229 -3.17 -14.13 -1.13
CA ALA A 229 -3.60 -14.75 -2.38
C ALA A 229 -4.90 -15.56 -2.18
N LEU A 230 -4.97 -16.39 -1.14
CA LEU A 230 -6.19 -17.11 -0.80
C LEU A 230 -7.36 -16.19 -0.46
N ALA A 231 -7.10 -15.09 0.26
CA ALA A 231 -8.12 -14.09 0.57
C ALA A 231 -8.62 -13.36 -0.69
N SER A 232 -7.73 -13.08 -1.65
CA SER A 232 -8.08 -12.50 -2.96
C SER A 232 -9.02 -13.42 -3.75
N ASP A 233 -8.68 -14.70 -3.87
CA ASP A 233 -9.51 -15.68 -4.60
C ASP A 233 -10.90 -15.83 -3.97
N ALA A 234 -10.96 -15.90 -2.63
CA ALA A 234 -12.22 -15.98 -1.90
C ALA A 234 -13.10 -14.74 -2.11
N TRP A 235 -12.49 -13.55 -2.11
CA TRP A 235 -13.18 -12.28 -2.36
C TRP A 235 -13.76 -12.23 -3.78
N GLU A 236 -13.02 -12.66 -4.80
CA GLU A 236 -13.55 -12.70 -6.17
C GLU A 236 -14.81 -13.57 -6.28
N VAL A 237 -14.78 -14.76 -5.67
CA VAL A 237 -15.95 -15.66 -5.63
C VAL A 237 -17.14 -15.03 -4.91
N GLU A 238 -16.90 -14.27 -3.84
CA GLU A 238 -17.95 -13.55 -3.13
C GLU A 238 -18.61 -12.48 -4.01
N ILE A 239 -17.81 -11.63 -4.67
CA ILE A 239 -18.31 -10.59 -5.57
C ILE A 239 -19.06 -11.19 -6.77
N ASP A 240 -18.55 -12.27 -7.36
CA ASP A 240 -19.23 -13.02 -8.42
C ASP A 240 -20.63 -13.49 -7.99
N ASN A 241 -20.75 -13.98 -6.76
CA ASN A 241 -22.03 -14.46 -6.23
C ASN A 241 -23.00 -13.32 -5.94
N LEU A 242 -22.50 -12.16 -5.49
CA LEU A 242 -23.32 -10.96 -5.32
C LEU A 242 -23.82 -10.43 -6.67
N ALA A 243 -22.95 -10.37 -7.67
CA ALA A 243 -23.28 -9.90 -9.02
C ALA A 243 -24.35 -10.78 -9.69
N LYS A 244 -24.34 -12.10 -9.48
CA LYS A 244 -25.35 -13.02 -10.05
C LYS A 244 -26.79 -12.75 -9.56
N ASN A 245 -26.95 -12.09 -8.42
CA ASN A 245 -28.27 -11.82 -7.86
C ASN A 245 -28.92 -10.55 -8.45
N ASP A 246 -28.17 -9.77 -9.25
CA ASP A 246 -28.63 -8.53 -9.85
C ASP A 246 -28.24 -8.50 -11.34
N SER A 247 -29.24 -8.63 -12.23
CA SER A 247 -29.02 -8.67 -13.68
C SER A 247 -28.40 -7.38 -14.23
N ASP A 248 -28.74 -6.24 -13.65
CA ASP A 248 -28.27 -4.94 -14.13
C ASP A 248 -26.78 -4.78 -13.78
N VAL A 249 -26.37 -5.23 -12.59
CA VAL A 249 -24.97 -5.29 -12.17
C VAL A 249 -24.17 -6.27 -13.03
N ALA A 250 -24.74 -7.45 -13.34
CA ALA A 250 -24.07 -8.43 -14.19
C ALA A 250 -23.83 -7.90 -15.62
N ASP A 251 -24.83 -7.27 -16.23
CA ASP A 251 -24.69 -6.64 -17.56
C ASP A 251 -23.68 -5.48 -17.54
N TYR A 252 -23.67 -4.70 -16.45
CA TYR A 252 -22.71 -3.63 -16.26
C TYR A 252 -21.26 -4.16 -16.16
N ILE A 253 -21.02 -5.19 -15.35
CA ILE A 253 -19.69 -5.83 -15.22
C ILE A 253 -19.22 -6.35 -16.56
N LYS A 254 -20.11 -7.01 -17.33
CA LYS A 254 -19.78 -7.52 -18.66
C LYS A 254 -19.34 -6.40 -19.61
N ASN A 255 -20.00 -5.24 -19.59
CA ASN A 255 -19.57 -4.10 -20.39
C ASN A 255 -18.19 -3.58 -19.97
N LEU A 256 -17.88 -3.59 -18.67
CA LEU A 256 -16.54 -3.23 -18.17
C LEU A 256 -15.47 -4.22 -18.60
N GLU A 257 -15.79 -5.53 -18.59
CA GLU A 257 -14.91 -6.58 -19.11
C GLU A 257 -14.62 -6.38 -20.61
N GLU A 258 -15.65 -6.18 -21.43
CA GLU A 258 -15.48 -5.95 -22.87
C GLU A 258 -14.65 -4.70 -23.16
N SER A 259 -14.87 -3.61 -22.42
CA SER A 259 -14.07 -2.38 -22.53
C SER A 259 -12.61 -2.60 -22.14
N LYS A 260 -12.37 -3.32 -21.04
CA LYS A 260 -11.03 -3.62 -20.54
C LYS A 260 -10.28 -4.55 -21.49
N ASP A 261 -10.91 -5.63 -21.93
CA ASP A 261 -10.33 -6.59 -22.88
C ASP A 261 -10.05 -5.93 -24.24
N ALA A 262 -10.89 -4.97 -24.67
CA ALA A 262 -10.66 -4.19 -25.88
C ALA A 262 -9.48 -3.21 -25.76
N ALA A 263 -9.29 -2.60 -24.58
CA ALA A 263 -8.13 -1.75 -24.30
C ALA A 263 -6.85 -2.57 -24.14
N ASP A 264 -6.97 -3.78 -23.60
CA ASP A 264 -5.87 -4.72 -23.37
C ASP A 264 -5.59 -5.62 -24.60
N ILE A 265 -6.23 -5.38 -25.77
CA ILE A 265 -5.99 -6.18 -26.99
C ILE A 265 -4.47 -6.22 -27.25
N PRO A 266 -3.82 -7.39 -27.17
CA PRO A 266 -2.38 -7.39 -27.02
C PRO A 266 -1.70 -7.49 -28.38
N GLU A 267 -0.64 -6.71 -28.60
CA GLU A 267 0.61 -7.37 -28.96
C GLU A 267 0.90 -8.35 -27.81
N ILE A 268 0.56 -9.63 -27.96
CA ILE A 268 0.78 -10.65 -26.92
C ILE A 268 2.29 -10.83 -26.81
N SER A 269 2.94 -10.03 -25.98
CA SER A 269 4.35 -10.14 -25.64
C SER A 269 4.46 -11.14 -24.49
N GLY A 270 5.29 -12.18 -24.66
CA GLY A 270 5.59 -13.17 -23.61
C GLY A 270 6.14 -12.59 -22.30
N GLU A 271 6.31 -11.27 -22.19
CA GLU A 271 6.80 -10.54 -21.02
C GLU A 271 5.88 -10.64 -19.79
N MET A 272 4.55 -10.68 -19.92
CA MET A 272 3.67 -10.77 -18.75
C MET A 272 3.76 -12.15 -18.07
N ILE A 273 3.75 -13.22 -18.88
CA ILE A 273 3.95 -14.60 -18.40
C ILE A 273 5.41 -14.78 -17.91
N ALA A 274 6.38 -14.17 -18.58
CA ALA A 274 7.77 -14.17 -18.13
C ALA A 274 7.94 -13.47 -16.78
N LYS A 275 7.26 -12.33 -16.55
CA LYS A 275 7.29 -11.63 -15.26
C LYS A 275 6.71 -12.45 -14.12
N GLU A 276 5.54 -13.08 -14.30
CA GLU A 276 4.99 -13.98 -13.27
C GLU A 276 5.90 -15.19 -13.00
N PHE A 277 6.49 -15.75 -14.06
CA PHE A 277 7.44 -16.86 -13.93
C PHE A 277 8.73 -16.44 -13.23
N GLU A 278 9.27 -15.26 -13.54
CA GLU A 278 10.43 -14.68 -12.85
C GLU A 278 10.15 -14.43 -11.37
N ARG A 279 8.95 -13.92 -11.02
CA ARG A 279 8.53 -13.78 -9.61
C ARG A 279 8.51 -15.14 -8.90
N TYR A 280 7.90 -16.15 -9.52
CA TYR A 280 7.85 -17.50 -8.97
C TYR A 280 9.26 -18.10 -8.76
N LEU A 281 10.18 -17.87 -9.71
CA LEU A 281 11.57 -18.33 -9.59
C LEU A 281 12.32 -17.62 -8.47
N ARG A 282 12.14 -16.31 -8.28
CA ARG A 282 12.76 -15.55 -7.18
C ARG A 282 12.34 -16.11 -5.82
N ARG A 283 11.04 -16.38 -5.62
CA ARG A 283 10.50 -17.00 -4.39
C ARG A 283 11.16 -18.34 -4.08
N ARG A 284 11.43 -19.17 -5.09
CA ARG A 284 12.01 -20.51 -4.91
C ARG A 284 13.52 -20.51 -4.71
N THR A 285 14.21 -19.42 -5.04
CA THR A 285 15.68 -19.32 -4.93
C THR A 285 16.10 -18.68 -3.61
N GLN A 286 15.19 -17.95 -2.94
CA GLN A 286 15.42 -17.29 -1.65
C GLN A 286 14.95 -18.10 -0.43
N ASN A 287 14.17 -19.17 -0.64
CA ASN A 287 13.85 -20.22 0.34
C ASN A 287 14.85 -21.38 0.27
#